data_AF-A0A8T2JDC9-F1
#
_entry.id   AF-A0A8T2JDC9-F1
#
_cell.length_a   1.000
_cell.length_b   1.000
_cell.length_c   1.000
_cell.angle_alpha   90.00
_cell.angle_beta   90.00
_cell.angle_gamma   90.00
#
_symmetry.space_group_name_H-M   'P 1'
#
loop_
_entity.id
_entity.type
_entity.pdbx_description
1 polymer ?
#
loop_
_entity_poly.entity_id
_entity_poly.type
_entity_poly.pdbx_seq_one_letter_code
_entity_poly.pdbx_strand_id
1 'polypeptide(L)'
;MSNNSTCQGLPRAVYITGYSIIMTFGLVLNITAVWFFTRLKTVRSPTFVYMKNLAFVDLLLVCTLPLIIYDHASPPLTDFTRIHTLCTISVTFLLLNMYGSIFLLACISLDRCLAVCFPIRSQRFRRFAPWMCAGVWILNIGACATFYIRGISNTNECFPDHPRVVSKMAPTTASLLMGFLLPLVIMAVSSCSLLRAVGKSQSAREGMVNRDKIVRMLTVNLAIFLFCFLPYHTVLLSYQIWEPNCTLREAYRIALLMACSNTVLDPMAYYFAAETMQREMAKEKVKLVMGSGGSMEK
;
A
#
# COMPACT_ATOMS: atom_id res chain seq x y z
N MET A 1 -8.65 21.91 42.66
CA MET A 1 -7.72 20.96 42.01
C MET A 1 -8.23 20.64 40.61
N SER A 2 -7.93 21.49 39.63
CA SER A 2 -8.14 21.18 38.22
C SER A 2 -6.80 20.71 37.66
N ASN A 3 -6.63 19.40 37.52
CA ASN A 3 -5.43 18.82 36.92
C ASN A 3 -5.37 19.25 35.45
N ASN A 4 -4.56 20.27 35.19
CA ASN A 4 -4.16 20.68 33.86
C ASN A 4 -3.11 19.66 33.36
N SER A 5 -3.55 18.41 33.13
CA SER A 5 -2.71 17.36 32.57
C SER A 5 -2.50 17.66 31.09
N THR A 6 -1.48 18.48 30.81
CA THR A 6 -0.87 18.59 29.49
C THR A 6 -0.43 17.20 29.07
N CYS A 7 -1.07 16.67 28.04
CA CYS A 7 -0.76 15.35 27.55
C CYS A 7 0.64 15.32 26.95
N GLN A 8 1.56 14.60 27.60
CA GLN A 8 2.93 14.40 27.14
C GLN A 8 2.94 13.33 26.05
N GLY A 9 2.64 13.74 24.82
CA GLY A 9 2.84 12.95 23.61
C GLY A 9 4.29 13.00 23.11
N LEU A 10 4.56 12.35 21.98
CA LEU A 10 5.86 12.51 21.32
C LEU A 10 6.08 13.98 20.90
N PRO A 11 7.33 14.47 20.92
CA PRO A 11 7.63 15.81 20.43
C PRO A 11 7.19 15.96 18.97
N ARG A 12 6.60 17.11 18.61
CA ARG A 12 6.18 17.38 17.21
C ARG A 12 7.31 17.22 16.21
N ALA A 13 8.55 17.52 16.63
CA ALA A 13 9.75 17.32 15.85
C ALA A 13 9.92 15.88 15.35
N VAL A 14 9.44 14.86 16.10
CA VAL A 14 9.48 13.46 15.66
C VAL A 14 8.56 13.24 14.46
N TYR A 15 7.32 13.74 14.51
CA TYR A 15 6.37 13.63 13.41
C TYR A 15 6.85 14.41 12.17
N ILE A 16 7.30 15.66 12.35
CA ILE A 16 7.87 16.48 11.28
C ILE A 16 9.04 15.76 10.59
N THR A 17 9.98 15.23 11.38
CA THR A 17 11.14 14.50 10.86
C THR A 17 10.71 13.22 10.14
N GLY A 18 9.81 12.43 10.73
CA GLY A 18 9.30 11.20 10.14
C GLY A 18 8.62 11.43 8.79
N TYR A 19 7.68 12.38 8.71
CA TYR A 19 7.01 12.71 7.46
C TYR A 19 7.97 13.31 6.42
N SER A 20 8.98 14.09 6.84
CA SER A 20 9.99 14.63 5.93
C SER A 20 10.84 13.52 5.30
N ILE A 21 11.29 12.54 6.10
CA ILE A 21 12.01 11.37 5.61
C ILE A 21 11.15 10.59 4.62
N ILE A 22 9.89 10.29 4.99
CA ILE A 22 8.95 9.58 4.12
C ILE A 22 8.74 10.35 2.80
N MET A 23 8.59 11.68 2.86
CA MET A 23 8.42 12.51 1.68
C MET A 23 9.64 12.43 0.75
N THR A 24 10.84 12.61 1.28
CA THR A 24 12.07 12.59 0.48
C THR A 24 12.28 11.23 -0.18
N PHE A 25 12.26 10.14 0.59
CA PHE A 25 12.49 8.80 0.03
C PHE A 25 11.31 8.34 -0.83
N GLY A 26 10.08 8.62 -0.42
CA GLY A 26 8.87 8.27 -1.16
C GLY A 26 8.84 8.90 -2.55
N LEU A 27 9.22 10.18 -2.69
CA LEU A 27 9.36 10.84 -4.00
C LEU A 27 10.40 10.13 -4.87
N VAL A 28 11.62 9.99 -4.36
CA VAL A 28 12.75 9.45 -5.13
C VAL A 28 12.46 8.02 -5.58
N LEU A 29 12.00 7.17 -4.68
CA LEU A 29 11.76 5.75 -4.97
C LEU A 29 10.60 5.56 -5.95
N ASN A 30 9.47 6.25 -5.76
CA ASN A 30 8.30 6.05 -6.61
C ASN A 30 8.43 6.71 -7.99
N ILE A 31 9.08 7.88 -8.11
CA ILE A 31 9.42 8.47 -9.42
C ILE A 31 10.34 7.53 -10.19
N THR A 32 11.37 6.99 -9.51
CA THR A 32 12.29 6.02 -10.12
C THR A 32 11.56 4.76 -10.57
N ALA A 33 10.63 4.25 -9.77
CA ALA A 33 9.81 3.09 -10.12
C ALA A 33 8.94 3.34 -11.36
N VAL A 34 8.23 4.48 -11.41
CA VAL A 34 7.43 4.86 -12.59
C VAL A 34 8.30 5.01 -13.83
N TRP A 35 9.45 5.67 -13.72
CA TRP A 35 10.42 5.79 -14.82
C TRP A 35 10.90 4.41 -15.30
N PHE A 36 11.26 3.52 -14.40
CA PHE A 36 11.70 2.16 -14.72
C PHE A 36 10.60 1.36 -15.44
N PHE A 37 9.37 1.37 -14.92
CA PHE A 37 8.24 0.63 -15.49
C PHE A 37 7.71 1.21 -16.82
N THR A 38 7.98 2.49 -17.11
CA THR A 38 7.64 3.11 -18.40
C THR A 38 8.70 2.85 -19.47
N ARG A 39 9.97 2.68 -19.07
CA ARG A 39 11.09 2.36 -19.97
C ARG A 39 11.13 0.88 -20.37
N LEU A 40 10.72 -0.04 -19.49
CA LEU A 40 10.63 -1.48 -19.78
C LEU A 40 9.42 -1.88 -20.64
N LYS A 41 9.21 -1.20 -21.77
CA LYS A 41 8.07 -1.43 -22.67
C LYS A 41 8.00 -2.85 -23.25
N THR A 42 9.12 -3.58 -23.27
CA THR A 42 9.26 -4.91 -23.88
C THR A 42 8.59 -6.03 -23.08
N VAL A 43 8.27 -5.81 -21.79
CA VAL A 43 7.73 -6.87 -20.91
C VAL A 43 6.34 -6.49 -20.42
N ARG A 44 5.30 -7.03 -21.05
CA ARG A 44 3.92 -6.84 -20.58
C ARG A 44 3.57 -7.91 -19.54
N SER A 45 4.05 -7.76 -18.31
CA SER A 45 3.49 -8.52 -17.19
C SER A 45 2.30 -7.79 -16.58
N PRO A 46 1.17 -8.47 -16.36
CA PRO A 46 0.05 -7.99 -15.56
C PRO A 46 0.45 -7.40 -14.21
N THR A 47 1.50 -7.92 -13.57
CA THR A 47 1.98 -7.40 -12.28
C THR A 47 2.43 -5.93 -12.36
N PHE A 48 2.97 -5.50 -13.51
CA PHE A 48 3.40 -4.11 -13.68
C PHE A 48 2.23 -3.12 -13.73
N VAL A 49 1.02 -3.58 -14.07
CA VAL A 49 -0.16 -2.73 -14.02
C VAL A 49 -0.47 -2.38 -12.56
N TYR A 50 -0.48 -3.37 -11.66
CA TYR A 50 -0.66 -3.13 -10.24
C TYR A 50 0.45 -2.26 -9.66
N MET A 51 1.72 -2.53 -10.01
CA MET A 51 2.86 -1.77 -9.49
C MET A 51 2.88 -0.31 -9.96
N LYS A 52 2.46 -0.04 -11.20
CA LYS A 52 2.29 1.34 -11.69
C LYS A 52 1.19 2.08 -10.93
N ASN A 53 0.07 1.41 -10.67
CA ASN A 53 -1.01 2.00 -9.87
C ASN A 53 -0.58 2.23 -8.43
N LEU A 54 0.20 1.31 -7.85
CA LEU A 54 0.74 1.42 -6.49
C LEU A 54 1.68 2.64 -6.38
N ALA A 55 2.67 2.73 -7.27
CA ALA A 55 3.56 3.88 -7.32
C ALA A 55 2.81 5.20 -7.57
N PHE A 56 1.72 5.18 -8.34
CA PHE A 56 0.90 6.37 -8.57
C PHE A 56 0.15 6.80 -7.30
N VAL A 57 -0.51 5.90 -6.57
CA VAL A 57 -1.16 6.26 -5.30
C VAL A 57 -0.16 6.67 -4.23
N ASP A 58 1.06 6.12 -4.24
CA ASP A 58 2.15 6.55 -3.36
C ASP A 58 2.58 7.99 -3.66
N LEU A 59 2.78 8.33 -4.94
CA LEU A 59 3.11 9.69 -5.34
C LEU A 59 2.02 10.70 -4.97
N LEU A 60 0.74 10.33 -5.10
CA LEU A 60 -0.35 11.19 -4.68
C LEU A 60 -0.29 11.54 -3.19
N LEU A 61 -0.07 10.55 -2.31
CA LEU A 61 0.10 10.80 -0.87
C LEU A 61 1.35 11.62 -0.60
N VAL A 62 2.47 11.26 -1.20
CA VAL A 62 3.75 11.93 -0.96
C VAL A 62 3.67 13.43 -1.31
N CYS A 63 2.94 13.80 -2.37
CA CYS A 63 2.70 15.19 -2.74
C CYS A 63 1.89 15.99 -1.69
N THR A 64 1.15 15.33 -0.80
CA THR A 64 0.34 15.99 0.24
C THR A 64 0.99 15.97 1.62
N LEU A 65 2.08 15.20 1.82
CA LEU A 65 2.87 15.20 3.06
C LEU A 65 3.37 16.59 3.49
N PRO A 66 3.71 17.55 2.61
CA PRO A 66 4.03 18.92 3.02
C PRO A 66 2.93 19.59 3.87
N LEU A 67 1.65 19.29 3.61
CA LEU A 67 0.53 19.84 4.37
C LEU A 67 0.45 19.23 5.77
N ILE A 68 0.74 17.93 5.90
CA ILE A 68 0.80 17.24 7.20
C ILE A 68 1.99 17.76 8.03
N ILE A 69 3.14 17.99 7.38
CA ILE A 69 4.31 18.60 8.02
C ILE A 69 3.98 20.02 8.49
N TYR A 70 3.31 20.81 7.66
CA TYR A 70 2.89 22.17 7.98
C TYR A 70 1.92 22.20 9.17
N ASP A 71 0.97 21.28 9.23
CA ASP A 71 0.06 21.13 10.37
C ASP A 71 0.82 20.86 11.68
N HIS A 72 1.76 19.89 11.69
CA HIS A 72 2.57 19.60 12.87
C HIS A 72 3.54 20.74 13.26
N ALA A 73 4.03 21.52 12.30
CA ALA A 73 4.90 22.66 12.53
C ALA A 73 4.15 23.90 13.05
N SER A 74 2.84 23.97 12.79
CA SER A 74 2.02 25.11 13.17
C SER A 74 1.76 25.15 14.69
N PRO A 75 1.61 26.35 15.28
CA PRO A 75 1.16 26.49 16.66
C PRO A 75 -0.19 25.79 16.90
N PRO A 76 -0.49 25.34 18.14
CA PRO A 76 -1.83 24.88 18.48
C PRO A 76 -2.88 25.94 18.13
N LEU A 77 -4.08 25.51 17.72
CA LEU A 77 -5.20 26.39 17.39
C LEU A 77 -4.97 27.28 16.15
N THR A 78 -4.00 26.93 15.29
CA THR A 78 -3.84 27.59 13.99
C THR A 78 -5.10 27.40 13.15
N ASP A 79 -5.61 28.50 12.59
CA ASP A 79 -6.81 28.47 11.75
C ASP A 79 -6.44 28.07 10.31
N PHE A 80 -6.86 26.88 9.89
CA PHE A 80 -6.63 26.36 8.54
C PHE A 80 -7.78 26.66 7.56
N THR A 81 -8.74 27.52 7.91
CA THR A 81 -9.90 27.85 7.07
C THR A 81 -9.50 28.30 5.66
N ARG A 82 -8.44 29.09 5.53
CA ARG A 82 -7.93 29.56 4.22
C ARG A 82 -7.43 28.44 3.30
N ILE A 83 -6.99 27.32 3.87
CA ILE A 83 -6.47 26.17 3.12
C ILE A 83 -7.34 24.91 3.30
N HIS A 84 -8.58 25.07 3.76
CA HIS A 84 -9.49 23.96 4.06
C HIS A 84 -9.64 22.97 2.89
N THR A 85 -9.71 23.48 1.66
CA THR A 85 -9.75 22.63 0.45
C THR A 85 -8.50 21.76 0.31
N LEU A 86 -7.32 22.30 0.58
CA LEU A 86 -6.05 21.56 0.51
C LEU A 86 -5.99 20.49 1.61
N CYS A 87 -6.44 20.82 2.83
CA CYS A 87 -6.55 19.86 3.93
C CYS A 87 -7.47 18.69 3.55
N THR A 88 -8.64 19.00 2.99
CA THR A 88 -9.60 17.99 2.56
C THR A 88 -9.04 17.10 1.45
N ILE A 89 -8.36 17.68 0.47
CA ILE A 89 -7.66 16.92 -0.59
C ILE A 89 -6.59 16.01 0.03
N SER A 90 -5.80 16.51 0.98
CA SER A 90 -4.75 15.72 1.62
C SER A 90 -5.30 14.54 2.41
N VAL A 91 -6.34 14.73 3.23
CA VAL A 91 -7.00 13.64 3.95
C VAL A 91 -7.60 12.62 2.97
N THR A 92 -8.16 13.10 1.86
CA THR A 92 -8.68 12.22 0.80
C THR A 92 -7.57 11.38 0.19
N PHE A 93 -6.42 11.98 -0.16
CA PHE A 93 -5.29 11.25 -0.76
C PHE A 93 -4.64 10.28 0.22
N LEU A 94 -4.62 10.61 1.51
CA LEU A 94 -4.22 9.68 2.58
C LEU A 94 -5.11 8.43 2.61
N LEU A 95 -6.44 8.59 2.55
CA LEU A 95 -7.37 7.45 2.52
C LEU A 95 -7.28 6.67 1.20
N LEU A 96 -7.18 7.37 0.06
CA LEU A 96 -6.99 6.76 -1.26
C LEU A 96 -5.69 5.93 -1.31
N ASN A 97 -4.60 6.46 -0.75
CA ASN A 97 -3.34 5.72 -0.68
C ASN A 97 -3.47 4.51 0.25
N MET A 98 -3.96 4.68 1.47
CA MET A 98 -4.02 3.58 2.44
C MET A 98 -4.79 2.38 1.88
N TYR A 99 -6.04 2.59 1.46
CA TYR A 99 -6.85 1.48 0.93
C TYR A 99 -6.45 1.09 -0.49
N GLY A 100 -5.98 2.03 -1.32
CA GLY A 100 -5.40 1.74 -2.63
C GLY A 100 -4.23 0.77 -2.53
N SER A 101 -3.25 1.07 -1.69
CA SER A 101 -2.08 0.23 -1.45
C SER A 101 -2.46 -1.12 -0.85
N ILE A 102 -3.35 -1.16 0.13
CA ILE A 102 -3.89 -2.41 0.70
C ILE A 102 -4.44 -3.33 -0.41
N PHE A 103 -5.38 -2.84 -1.24
CA PHE A 103 -6.00 -3.66 -2.27
C PHE A 103 -5.02 -4.03 -3.39
N LEU A 104 -4.12 -3.12 -3.77
CA LEU A 104 -3.10 -3.39 -4.79
C LEU A 104 -2.07 -4.42 -4.32
N LEU A 105 -1.63 -4.40 -3.06
CA LEU A 105 -0.75 -5.42 -2.47
C LEU A 105 -1.44 -6.80 -2.43
N ALA A 106 -2.73 -6.84 -2.12
CA ALA A 106 -3.52 -8.07 -2.20
C ALA A 106 -3.62 -8.59 -3.65
N CYS A 107 -3.88 -7.72 -4.61
CA CYS A 107 -3.88 -8.05 -6.04
C CYS A 107 -2.51 -8.56 -6.53
N ILE A 108 -1.40 -7.94 -6.11
CA ILE A 108 -0.04 -8.39 -6.44
C ILE A 108 0.21 -9.79 -5.87
N SER A 109 -0.14 -10.02 -4.60
CA SER A 109 0.03 -11.33 -3.94
C SER A 109 -0.79 -12.43 -4.65
N LEU A 110 -2.02 -12.11 -5.02
CA LEU A 110 -2.89 -13.00 -5.79
C LEU A 110 -2.36 -13.27 -7.20
N ASP A 111 -1.93 -12.25 -7.95
CA ASP A 111 -1.34 -12.40 -9.29
C ASP A 111 -0.12 -13.33 -9.26
N ARG A 112 0.74 -13.18 -8.24
CA ARG A 112 1.92 -14.05 -8.05
C ARG A 112 1.55 -15.48 -7.75
N CYS A 113 0.56 -15.70 -6.88
CA CYS A 113 0.01 -17.03 -6.65
C CYS A 113 -0.55 -17.64 -7.93
N LEU A 114 -1.37 -16.91 -8.68
CA LEU A 114 -2.00 -17.41 -9.91
C LEU A 114 -0.96 -17.76 -10.99
N ALA A 115 0.06 -16.93 -11.16
CA ALA A 115 1.11 -17.15 -12.15
C ALA A 115 1.89 -18.46 -11.93
N VAL A 116 2.11 -18.84 -10.67
CA VAL A 116 2.92 -20.02 -10.31
C VAL A 116 2.05 -21.27 -10.08
N CYS A 117 0.92 -21.14 -9.39
CA CYS A 117 0.05 -22.27 -9.08
C CYS A 117 -0.77 -22.73 -10.30
N PHE A 118 -1.10 -21.81 -11.22
CA PHE A 118 -2.01 -22.08 -12.34
C PHE A 118 -1.51 -21.45 -13.66
N PRO A 119 -0.31 -21.80 -14.17
CA PRO A 119 0.34 -21.08 -15.27
C PRO A 119 -0.50 -21.00 -16.56
N ILE A 120 -1.22 -22.07 -16.93
CA ILE A 120 -2.04 -22.11 -18.15
C ILE A 120 -3.37 -21.35 -17.96
N ARG A 121 -4.09 -21.63 -16.87
CA ARG A 121 -5.42 -21.04 -16.60
C ARG A 121 -5.34 -19.56 -16.18
N SER A 122 -4.22 -19.14 -15.59
CA SER A 122 -4.03 -17.78 -15.10
C SER A 122 -3.86 -16.75 -16.21
N GLN A 123 -3.39 -17.10 -17.41
CA GLN A 123 -3.23 -16.14 -18.51
C GLN A 123 -4.54 -15.39 -18.82
N ARG A 124 -5.68 -16.10 -18.78
CA ARG A 124 -7.00 -15.52 -18.97
C ARG A 124 -7.43 -14.59 -17.83
N PHE A 125 -7.04 -14.89 -16.59
CA PHE A 125 -7.40 -14.06 -15.43
C PHE A 125 -6.50 -12.82 -15.31
N ARG A 126 -5.19 -13.00 -15.53
CA ARG A 126 -4.20 -11.95 -15.38
C ARG A 126 -4.36 -10.83 -16.42
N ARG A 127 -4.97 -11.09 -17.59
CA ARG A 127 -5.34 -10.04 -18.56
C ARG A 127 -6.35 -9.02 -18.01
N PHE A 128 -7.07 -9.34 -16.94
CA PHE A 128 -8.02 -8.44 -16.29
C PHE A 128 -7.37 -7.50 -15.26
N ALA A 129 -6.04 -7.49 -15.12
CA ALA A 129 -5.35 -6.60 -14.19
C ALA A 129 -5.73 -5.10 -14.30
N PRO A 130 -5.90 -4.52 -15.51
CA PRO A 130 -6.38 -3.13 -15.64
C PRO A 130 -7.78 -2.93 -15.06
N TRP A 131 -8.68 -3.90 -15.26
CA TRP A 131 -10.04 -3.86 -14.74
C TRP A 131 -10.09 -4.02 -13.23
N MET A 132 -9.21 -4.86 -12.66
CA MET A 132 -9.06 -4.95 -11.20
C MET A 132 -8.56 -3.64 -10.61
N CYS A 133 -7.57 -2.99 -11.23
CA CYS A 133 -7.12 -1.66 -10.80
C CYS A 133 -8.24 -0.62 -10.90
N ALA A 134 -9.00 -0.60 -12.00
CA ALA A 134 -10.15 0.28 -12.16
C ALA A 134 -11.21 0.05 -11.06
N GLY A 135 -11.48 -1.21 -10.70
CA GLY A 135 -12.36 -1.56 -9.59
C GLY A 135 -11.84 -1.03 -8.25
N VAL A 136 -10.54 -1.16 -7.99
CA VAL A 136 -9.89 -0.58 -6.78
C VAL A 136 -10.09 0.94 -6.75
N TRP A 137 -9.87 1.64 -7.87
CA TRP A 137 -10.09 3.08 -7.95
C TRP A 137 -11.53 3.48 -7.68
N ILE A 138 -12.50 2.82 -8.34
CA ILE A 138 -13.92 3.10 -8.15
C ILE A 138 -14.34 2.89 -6.70
N LEU A 139 -13.92 1.78 -6.09
CA LEU A 139 -14.21 1.48 -4.69
C LEU A 139 -13.65 2.56 -3.75
N ASN A 140 -12.38 2.95 -3.97
CA ASN A 140 -11.68 3.93 -3.15
C ASN A 140 -12.29 5.34 -3.28
N ILE A 141 -12.54 5.79 -4.51
CA ILE A 141 -13.16 7.09 -4.79
C ILE A 141 -14.58 7.12 -4.22
N GLY A 142 -15.37 6.06 -4.41
CA GLY A 142 -16.73 5.98 -3.87
C GLY A 142 -16.77 6.02 -2.34
N ALA A 143 -15.83 5.32 -1.68
CA ALA A 143 -15.68 5.38 -0.23
C ALA A 143 -15.31 6.80 0.23
N CYS A 144 -14.32 7.44 -0.39
CA CYS A 144 -13.90 8.80 -0.06
C CYS A 144 -15.01 9.83 -0.30
N ALA A 145 -15.78 9.72 -1.38
CA ALA A 145 -16.92 10.59 -1.65
C ALA A 145 -17.99 10.47 -0.55
N THR A 146 -18.25 9.24 -0.08
CA THR A 146 -19.18 8.99 1.03
C THR A 146 -18.68 9.64 2.33
N PHE A 147 -17.37 9.60 2.58
CA PHE A 147 -16.75 10.27 3.73
C PHE A 147 -16.85 11.80 3.65
N TYR A 148 -16.57 12.37 2.47
CA TYR A 148 -16.66 13.80 2.22
C TYR A 148 -18.08 14.32 2.49
N ILE A 149 -19.10 13.66 1.94
CA ILE A 149 -20.51 14.01 2.15
C ILE A 149 -20.91 13.93 3.63
N ARG A 150 -20.32 13.00 4.40
CA ARG A 150 -20.65 12.74 5.80
C ARG A 150 -19.91 13.62 6.82
N GLY A 151 -19.16 14.63 6.36
CA GLY A 151 -18.77 15.76 7.21
C GLY A 151 -17.28 15.89 7.49
N ILE A 152 -16.45 16.03 6.45
CA ILE A 152 -15.10 16.65 6.59
C ILE A 152 -15.22 18.18 6.89
N SER A 153 -16.41 18.78 6.74
CA SER A 153 -16.61 20.22 6.59
C SER A 153 -16.63 21.09 7.85
N ASN A 154 -16.54 20.55 9.07
CA ASN A 154 -16.88 21.32 10.29
C ASN A 154 -15.73 21.49 11.30
N THR A 155 -14.46 21.33 10.88
CA THR A 155 -13.31 21.58 11.75
C THR A 155 -12.36 22.62 11.15
N ASN A 156 -11.87 23.53 12.00
CA ASN A 156 -10.83 24.50 11.64
C ASN A 156 -9.42 23.86 11.63
N GLU A 157 -9.32 22.57 11.99
CA GLU A 157 -8.10 21.76 12.00
C GLU A 157 -7.93 21.02 10.67
N CYS A 158 -6.69 20.91 10.19
CA CYS A 158 -6.36 20.23 8.93
C CYS A 158 -6.31 18.70 9.11
N PHE A 159 -5.66 18.23 10.18
CA PHE A 159 -5.58 16.82 10.57
C PHE A 159 -5.96 16.66 12.05
N PRO A 160 -7.25 16.40 12.37
CA PRO A 160 -7.68 16.30 13.74
C PRO A 160 -7.10 15.05 14.41
N ASP A 161 -6.68 15.19 15.67
CA ASP A 161 -6.10 14.11 16.48
C ASP A 161 -7.08 12.98 16.83
N HIS A 162 -8.37 13.23 16.62
CA HIS A 162 -9.43 12.25 16.80
C HIS A 162 -10.29 12.17 15.53
N PRO A 163 -10.32 11.01 14.86
CA PRO A 163 -10.88 10.92 13.53
C PRO A 163 -12.39 10.60 13.58
N ARG A 164 -13.19 11.57 14.09
CA ARG A 164 -14.62 11.45 14.45
C ARG A 164 -15.51 10.80 13.40
N VAL A 165 -15.21 10.98 12.12
CA VAL A 165 -16.05 10.46 11.01
C VAL A 165 -15.74 8.99 10.74
N VAL A 166 -14.46 8.62 10.65
CA VAL A 166 -14.03 7.23 10.36
C VAL A 166 -14.08 6.35 11.60
N SER A 167 -14.01 6.93 12.80
CA SER A 167 -14.20 6.23 14.08
C SER A 167 -15.66 6.02 14.45
N LYS A 168 -16.63 6.28 13.56
CA LYS A 168 -18.01 5.83 13.75
C LYS A 168 -18.10 4.33 13.48
N MET A 169 -19.03 3.65 14.17
CA MET A 169 -19.20 2.20 14.08
C MET A 169 -19.30 1.68 12.64
N ALA A 170 -20.19 2.23 11.80
CA ALA A 170 -20.36 1.73 10.44
C ALA A 170 -19.10 1.88 9.56
N PRO A 171 -18.45 3.07 9.47
CA PRO A 171 -17.15 3.21 8.80
C PRO A 171 -16.02 2.36 9.39
N THR A 172 -15.94 2.23 10.71
CA THR A 172 -14.92 1.39 11.37
C THR A 172 -15.13 -0.09 11.02
N THR A 173 -16.36 -0.58 11.07
CA THR A 173 -16.67 -1.97 10.68
C THR A 173 -16.38 -2.20 9.19
N ALA A 174 -16.77 -1.28 8.31
CA ALA A 174 -16.51 -1.41 6.88
C ALA A 174 -15.01 -1.40 6.56
N SER A 175 -14.25 -0.49 7.16
CA SER A 175 -12.78 -0.43 6.99
C SER A 175 -12.09 -1.65 7.56
N LEU A 176 -12.50 -2.17 8.72
CA LEU A 176 -11.91 -3.37 9.29
C LEU A 176 -12.22 -4.62 8.45
N LEU A 177 -13.49 -4.86 8.12
CA LEU A 177 -13.89 -6.09 7.40
C LEU A 177 -13.45 -6.06 5.94
N MET A 178 -13.79 -5.00 5.22
CA MET A 178 -13.56 -4.90 3.77
C MET A 178 -12.18 -4.30 3.45
N GLY A 179 -11.77 -3.31 4.24
CA GLY A 179 -10.52 -2.58 4.01
C GLY A 179 -9.27 -3.25 4.57
N PHE A 180 -9.39 -4.16 5.55
CA PHE A 180 -8.22 -4.81 6.17
C PHE A 180 -8.29 -6.34 6.16
N LEU A 181 -9.32 -6.94 6.77
CA LEU A 181 -9.41 -8.39 6.94
C LEU A 181 -9.55 -9.13 5.61
N LEU A 182 -10.42 -8.66 4.71
CA LEU A 182 -10.59 -9.26 3.39
C LEU A 182 -9.25 -9.29 2.59
N PRO A 183 -8.53 -8.16 2.42
CA PRO A 183 -7.19 -8.15 1.83
C PRO A 183 -6.19 -9.06 2.54
N LEU A 184 -6.17 -9.06 3.87
CA LEU A 184 -5.28 -9.91 4.66
C LEU A 184 -5.52 -11.41 4.38
N VAL A 185 -6.79 -11.84 4.34
CA VAL A 185 -7.16 -13.22 4.01
C VAL A 185 -6.73 -13.57 2.60
N ILE A 186 -6.95 -12.70 1.61
CA ILE A 186 -6.51 -12.91 0.22
C ILE A 186 -4.98 -13.09 0.18
N MET A 187 -4.23 -12.21 0.84
CA MET A 187 -2.77 -12.31 0.89
C MET A 187 -2.30 -13.58 1.60
N ALA A 188 -2.88 -13.94 2.74
CA ALA A 188 -2.51 -15.13 3.50
C ALA A 188 -2.80 -16.42 2.71
N VAL A 189 -4.00 -16.56 2.15
CA VAL A 189 -4.41 -17.73 1.37
C VAL A 189 -3.58 -17.86 0.09
N SER A 190 -3.37 -16.75 -0.64
CA SER A 190 -2.56 -16.76 -1.86
C SER A 190 -1.08 -17.08 -1.55
N SER A 191 -0.53 -16.52 -0.48
CA SER A 191 0.83 -16.82 -0.02
C SER A 191 0.98 -18.30 0.37
N CYS A 192 0.07 -18.83 1.20
CA CYS A 192 0.07 -20.23 1.60
C CYS A 192 -0.06 -21.19 0.39
N SER A 193 -0.94 -20.86 -0.56
CA SER A 193 -1.14 -21.65 -1.77
C SER A 193 0.12 -21.63 -2.64
N LEU A 194 0.74 -20.46 -2.82
CA LEU A 194 1.99 -20.31 -3.54
C LEU A 194 3.13 -21.13 -2.91
N LEU A 195 3.29 -21.05 -1.59
CA LEU A 195 4.31 -21.81 -0.87
C LEU A 195 4.11 -23.32 -0.99
N ARG A 196 2.86 -23.81 -0.93
CA ARG A 196 2.54 -25.22 -1.14
C ARG A 196 2.86 -25.67 -2.57
N ALA A 197 2.51 -24.87 -3.57
CA ALA A 197 2.78 -25.18 -4.97
C ALA A 197 4.28 -25.23 -5.27
N VAL A 198 5.05 -24.25 -4.76
CA VAL A 198 6.51 -24.24 -4.89
C VAL A 198 7.15 -25.41 -4.16
N GLY A 199 6.64 -25.81 -2.99
CA GLY A 199 7.15 -26.98 -2.27
C GLY A 199 6.90 -28.32 -2.97
N LYS A 200 5.86 -28.41 -3.82
CA LYS A 200 5.51 -29.62 -4.57
C LYS A 200 6.06 -29.66 -6.00
N SER A 201 6.52 -28.53 -6.56
CA SER A 201 6.90 -28.50 -7.97
C SER A 201 8.28 -29.11 -8.23
N GLN A 202 8.36 -29.95 -9.26
CA GLN A 202 9.62 -30.53 -9.72
C GLN A 202 10.58 -29.43 -10.24
N SER A 203 10.06 -28.36 -10.84
CA SER A 203 10.85 -27.20 -11.28
C SER A 203 11.50 -26.39 -10.15
N ALA A 204 10.97 -26.45 -8.92
CA ALA A 204 11.64 -25.89 -7.74
C ALA A 204 12.76 -26.82 -7.24
N ARG A 205 12.60 -28.14 -7.37
CA ARG A 205 13.65 -29.15 -7.09
C ARG A 205 14.79 -29.10 -8.11
N GLU A 206 14.48 -28.80 -9.36
CA GLU A 206 15.46 -28.63 -10.45
C GLU A 206 16.13 -27.24 -10.46
N GLY A 207 15.88 -26.40 -9.45
CA GLY A 207 16.52 -25.08 -9.30
C GLY A 207 16.05 -24.00 -10.30
N MET A 208 15.07 -24.29 -11.15
CA MET A 208 14.54 -23.33 -12.13
C MET A 208 13.72 -22.20 -11.46
N VAL A 209 13.14 -22.46 -10.28
CA VAL A 209 12.38 -21.51 -9.47
C VAL A 209 13.08 -21.26 -8.14
N ASN A 210 13.47 -20.01 -7.87
CA ASN A 210 14.11 -19.66 -6.60
C ASN A 210 13.05 -19.53 -5.48
N ARG A 211 12.85 -20.61 -4.74
CA ARG A 211 11.88 -20.69 -3.63
C ARG A 211 12.13 -19.61 -2.57
N ASP A 212 13.37 -19.42 -2.15
CA ASP A 212 13.73 -18.46 -1.09
C ASP A 212 13.39 -17.03 -1.50
N LYS A 213 13.55 -16.71 -2.79
CA LYS A 213 13.15 -15.43 -3.34
C LYS A 213 11.63 -15.22 -3.28
N ILE A 214 10.85 -16.24 -3.65
CA ILE A 214 9.38 -16.17 -3.58
C ILE A 214 8.93 -16.01 -2.13
N VAL A 215 9.48 -16.80 -1.21
CA VAL A 215 9.20 -16.71 0.23
C VAL A 215 9.51 -15.29 0.72
N ARG A 216 10.72 -14.78 0.42
CA ARG A 216 11.15 -13.44 0.82
C ARG A 216 10.23 -12.35 0.30
N MET A 217 9.83 -12.42 -0.97
CA MET A 217 8.89 -11.45 -1.56
C MET A 217 7.53 -11.48 -0.85
N LEU A 218 6.96 -12.66 -0.59
CA LEU A 218 5.69 -12.79 0.12
C LEU A 218 5.79 -12.29 1.56
N THR A 219 6.86 -12.64 2.26
CA THR A 219 7.13 -12.20 3.63
C THR A 219 7.26 -10.69 3.71
N VAL A 220 7.99 -10.06 2.77
CA VAL A 220 8.13 -8.60 2.71
C VAL A 220 6.77 -7.95 2.46
N ASN A 221 5.99 -8.39 1.47
CA ASN A 221 4.67 -7.80 1.19
C ASN A 221 3.72 -7.90 2.40
N LEU A 222 3.68 -9.06 3.07
CA LEU A 222 2.86 -9.24 4.27
C LEU A 222 3.37 -8.39 5.43
N ALA A 223 4.68 -8.31 5.62
CA ALA A 223 5.29 -7.50 6.68
C ALA A 223 4.98 -6.01 6.48
N ILE A 224 5.09 -5.49 5.25
CA ILE A 224 4.74 -4.09 4.92
C ILE A 224 3.27 -3.84 5.23
N PHE A 225 2.37 -4.71 4.76
CA PHE A 225 0.93 -4.57 5.02
C PHE A 225 0.61 -4.53 6.51
N LEU A 226 1.18 -5.45 7.28
CA LEU A 226 0.94 -5.51 8.73
C LEU A 226 1.55 -4.30 9.43
N PHE A 227 2.81 -3.96 9.14
CA PHE A 227 3.50 -2.84 9.77
C PHE A 227 2.81 -1.50 9.49
N CYS A 228 2.43 -1.23 8.24
CA CYS A 228 1.86 0.05 7.85
C CYS A 228 0.38 0.17 8.23
N PHE A 229 -0.42 -0.88 8.06
CA PHE A 229 -1.89 -0.74 8.11
C PHE A 229 -2.55 -1.35 9.35
N LEU A 230 -1.96 -2.37 9.98
CA LEU A 230 -2.55 -2.95 11.20
C LEU A 230 -2.66 -1.91 12.34
N PRO A 231 -1.64 -1.08 12.64
CA PRO A 231 -1.72 -0.11 13.73
C PRO A 231 -2.94 0.82 13.58
N TYR A 232 -3.18 1.34 12.38
CA TYR A 232 -4.31 2.22 12.10
C TYR A 232 -5.66 1.55 12.41
N HIS A 233 -5.86 0.32 11.91
CA HIS A 233 -7.12 -0.39 12.11
C HIS A 233 -7.31 -0.81 13.59
N THR A 234 -6.23 -1.14 14.30
CA THR A 234 -6.31 -1.42 15.75
C THR A 234 -6.70 -0.19 16.57
N VAL A 235 -6.21 0.99 16.19
CA VAL A 235 -6.59 2.26 16.83
C VAL A 235 -8.05 2.60 16.54
N LEU A 236 -8.53 2.44 15.30
CA LEU A 236 -9.95 2.65 14.98
C LEU A 236 -10.87 1.72 15.78
N LEU A 237 -10.49 0.44 15.93
CA LEU A 237 -11.22 -0.50 16.77
C LEU A 237 -11.21 -0.07 18.24
N SER A 238 -10.08 0.44 18.74
CA SER A 238 -9.95 0.93 20.10
C SER A 238 -10.89 2.10 20.39
N TYR A 239 -11.12 2.99 19.42
CA TYR A 239 -12.13 4.05 19.53
C TYR A 239 -13.59 3.55 19.64
N GLN A 240 -13.87 2.27 19.34
CA GLN A 240 -15.21 1.68 19.59
C GLN A 240 -15.40 1.18 21.02
N ILE A 241 -14.29 0.94 21.73
CA ILE A 241 -14.29 0.26 23.02
C ILE A 241 -13.96 1.25 24.14
N TRP A 242 -13.10 2.22 23.87
CA TRP A 242 -12.54 3.16 24.85
C TRP A 242 -12.93 4.60 24.51
N GLU A 243 -13.11 5.41 25.54
CA GLU A 243 -13.29 6.85 25.36
C GLU A 243 -12.01 7.52 24.82
N PRO A 244 -12.13 8.56 23.96
CA PRO A 244 -10.98 9.30 23.45
C PRO A 244 -10.12 9.90 24.58
N ASN A 245 -8.95 9.31 24.81
CA ASN A 245 -7.95 9.81 25.75
C ASN A 245 -6.67 10.23 25.02
N CYS A 246 -5.69 10.73 25.76
CA CYS A 246 -4.45 11.20 25.16
C CYS A 246 -3.61 10.09 24.54
N THR A 247 -3.50 8.94 25.21
CA THR A 247 -2.79 7.76 24.68
C THR A 247 -3.35 7.33 23.33
N LEU A 248 -4.68 7.30 23.18
CA LEU A 248 -5.36 6.86 21.97
C LEU A 248 -5.20 7.87 20.82
N ARG A 249 -5.18 9.17 21.13
CA ARG A 249 -4.86 10.23 20.16
C ARG A 249 -3.41 10.16 19.68
N GLU A 250 -2.46 9.94 20.58
CA GLU A 250 -1.05 9.74 20.19
C GLU A 250 -0.87 8.45 19.39
N ALA A 251 -1.52 7.36 19.79
CA ALA A 251 -1.50 6.11 19.03
C ALA A 251 -2.05 6.30 17.60
N TYR A 252 -3.08 7.14 17.43
CA TYR A 252 -3.61 7.49 16.12
C TYR A 252 -2.58 8.23 15.25
N ARG A 253 -1.90 9.24 15.78
CA ARG A 253 -0.83 9.95 15.05
C ARG A 253 0.31 9.02 14.65
N ILE A 254 0.77 8.15 15.56
CA ILE A 254 1.80 7.15 15.28
C ILE A 254 1.33 6.19 14.19
N ALA A 255 0.08 5.71 14.28
CA ALA A 255 -0.48 4.81 13.30
C ALA A 255 -0.61 5.44 11.89
N LEU A 256 -0.93 6.74 11.81
CA LEU A 256 -0.91 7.47 10.54
C LEU A 256 0.50 7.58 9.96
N LEU A 257 1.51 7.86 10.79
CA LEU A 257 2.91 7.89 10.35
C LEU A 257 3.38 6.50 9.84
N MET A 258 3.00 5.43 10.53
CA MET A 258 3.24 4.05 10.09
C MET A 258 2.51 3.76 8.76
N ALA A 259 1.27 4.21 8.60
CA ALA A 259 0.52 4.06 7.36
C ALA A 259 1.25 4.73 6.20
N CYS A 260 1.69 6.00 6.34
CA CYS A 260 2.42 6.72 5.29
C CYS A 260 3.80 6.12 4.96
N SER A 261 4.39 5.34 5.86
CA SER A 261 5.67 4.66 5.63
C SER A 261 5.57 3.61 4.53
N ASN A 262 4.37 3.17 4.15
CA ASN A 262 4.14 2.29 3.00
C ASN A 262 4.77 2.86 1.71
N THR A 263 4.72 4.17 1.50
CA THR A 263 5.24 4.82 0.29
C THR A 263 6.75 4.62 0.09
N VAL A 264 7.51 4.37 1.17
CA VAL A 264 8.94 4.07 1.13
C VAL A 264 9.19 2.58 1.04
N LEU A 265 8.31 1.76 1.61
CA LEU A 265 8.47 0.32 1.72
C LEU A 265 7.94 -0.46 0.50
N ASP A 266 6.87 0.02 -0.14
CA ASP A 266 6.28 -0.57 -1.35
C ASP A 266 7.31 -0.71 -2.50
N PRO A 267 8.27 0.21 -2.67
CA PRO A 267 9.43 0.02 -3.54
C PRO A 267 10.26 -1.25 -3.32
N MET A 268 10.32 -1.77 -2.10
CA MET A 268 10.98 -3.05 -1.83
C MET A 268 10.22 -4.22 -2.49
N ALA A 269 8.88 -4.15 -2.54
CA ALA A 269 8.07 -5.12 -3.27
C ALA A 269 8.36 -5.08 -4.79
N TYR A 270 8.66 -3.90 -5.34
CA TYR A 270 9.07 -3.73 -6.74
C TYR A 270 10.42 -4.40 -7.03
N TYR A 271 11.41 -4.22 -6.17
CA TYR A 271 12.77 -4.76 -6.37
C TYR A 271 12.75 -6.29 -6.54
N PHE A 272 12.10 -7.01 -5.62
CA PHE A 272 12.04 -8.47 -5.69
C PHE A 272 11.22 -8.97 -6.90
N ALA A 273 10.15 -8.26 -7.26
CA ALA A 273 9.35 -8.57 -8.43
C ALA A 273 10.12 -8.33 -9.75
N ALA A 274 10.81 -7.20 -9.88
CA ALA A 274 11.56 -6.81 -11.07
C ALA A 274 12.73 -7.76 -11.31
N GLU A 275 13.47 -8.12 -10.26
CA GLU A 275 14.61 -9.02 -10.35
C GLU A 275 14.17 -10.46 -10.69
N THR A 276 12.96 -10.88 -10.28
CA THR A 276 12.39 -12.18 -10.69
C THR A 276 12.13 -12.18 -12.19
N MET A 277 11.60 -11.07 -12.71
CA MET A 277 11.21 -10.96 -14.11
C MET A 277 12.37 -10.70 -15.07
N GLN A 278 13.40 -9.98 -14.63
CA GLN A 278 14.64 -9.84 -15.41
C GLN A 278 15.33 -11.18 -15.66
N ARG A 279 15.28 -12.09 -14.68
CA ARG A 279 15.81 -13.45 -14.85
C ARG A 279 14.96 -14.30 -15.79
N GLU A 280 13.63 -14.23 -15.71
CA GLU A 280 12.75 -14.93 -16.65
C GLU A 280 12.94 -14.43 -18.09
N MET A 281 13.11 -13.12 -18.29
CA MET A 281 13.49 -12.56 -19.59
C MET A 281 14.82 -13.08 -20.11
N ALA A 282 15.84 -13.15 -19.25
CA ALA A 282 17.15 -13.67 -19.64
C ALA A 282 17.04 -15.13 -20.09
N LYS A 283 16.25 -15.96 -19.38
CA LYS A 283 15.98 -17.36 -19.75
C LYS A 283 15.21 -17.48 -21.07
N GLU A 284 14.22 -16.63 -21.30
CA GLU A 284 13.40 -16.65 -22.52
C GLU A 284 14.22 -16.24 -23.75
N LYS A 285 15.09 -15.23 -23.62
CA LYS A 285 16.06 -14.87 -24.67
C LYS A 285 17.03 -16.01 -24.96
N VAL A 286 17.54 -16.69 -23.94
CA VAL A 286 18.41 -17.86 -24.12
C VAL A 286 17.67 -19.01 -24.81
N LYS A 287 16.40 -19.29 -24.44
CA LYS A 287 15.58 -20.30 -25.12
C LYS A 287 15.28 -19.97 -26.58
N LEU A 288 15.06 -18.71 -26.92
CA LEU A 288 14.85 -18.28 -28.31
C LEU A 288 16.13 -18.40 -29.14
N VAL A 289 17.30 -18.07 -28.56
CA VAL A 289 18.60 -18.26 -29.21
C VAL A 289 18.92 -19.75 -29.40
N MET A 290 18.66 -20.59 -28.39
CA MET A 290 18.92 -22.03 -28.47
C MET A 290 17.88 -22.80 -29.31
N GLY A 291 16.61 -22.37 -29.32
CA GLY A 291 15.56 -22.95 -30.16
C GLY A 291 15.71 -22.62 -31.64
N SER A 292 16.38 -21.52 -31.98
CA SER A 292 16.70 -21.16 -33.37
C SER A 292 17.92 -21.90 -33.94
N GLY A 293 18.70 -22.61 -33.10
CA GLY A 293 19.87 -23.38 -33.52
C GLY A 293 19.60 -24.86 -33.84
N GLY A 294 18.39 -25.36 -33.60
CA GLY A 294 18.05 -26.78 -33.75
C GLY A 294 17.38 -27.18 -35.08
N SER A 295 17.24 -26.26 -36.03
CA SER A 295 16.55 -26.53 -37.32
C SER A 295 17.50 -26.60 -38.53
N MET A 296 18.77 -26.97 -38.32
CA MET A 296 19.76 -27.11 -39.40
C MET A 296 20.46 -28.47 -39.40
N GLU A 297 19.80 -29.52 -38.90
CA GLU A 297 20.26 -30.91 -39.09
C GLU A 297 19.05 -31.84 -39.29
N LYS A 298 18.56 -31.89 -40.53
CA LYS A 298 18.03 -33.07 -41.23
C LYS A 298 17.65 -32.72 -42.66
#